data_AF-A0A2N3MXU8-F1
#
_entry.id   AF-A0A2N3MXU8-F1
#
_cell.length_a   1.000
_cell.length_b   1.000
_cell.length_c   1.000
_cell.angle_alpha   90.00
_cell.angle_beta   90.00
_cell.angle_gamma   90.00
#
_symmetry.space_group_name_H-M   'P 1'
#
loop_
_entity.id
_entity.type
_entity.pdbx_description
1 polymer ?
#
loop_
_entity_poly.entity_id
_entity_poly.type
_entity_poly.pdbx_seq_one_letter_code
_entity_poly.pdbx_strand_id
1 'polypeptide(L)'
;MSSGNAHLPQEAFKSLESLRTEATPVVEVASSFSKFVTSPPSGVDDRLWEGWNAFFDIVGKTPPEDQQRLVDFLVELRKTTAKDEEGRVVRHDDGELWKDLPALGWVARELWNFDIHDPAASSDERTAFDNQSAFLARLTALAKLDDPRDPFDYSLYGLWALRSAFEESQAEDIGGSPAVVNASLWIQYGGEALKKLSGDQRAMEGNSGRAGNRFSEKPWKGFNDERWQVWQTGFEEAASVVDSARTTAQRMRAL
;
A
#
# COMPACT_ATOMS: atom_id res chain seq x y z
N MET A 1 22.48 7.69 15.62
CA MET A 1 23.48 7.08 14.72
C MET A 1 23.16 7.59 13.33
N SER A 2 24.10 8.31 12.71
CA SER A 2 23.89 9.00 11.44
C SER A 2 23.84 7.95 10.32
N SER A 3 22.67 7.78 9.71
CA SER A 3 22.54 7.04 8.45
C SER A 3 23.34 7.77 7.38
N GLY A 4 24.25 7.06 6.72
CA GLY A 4 24.90 7.56 5.53
C GLY A 4 23.83 7.73 4.45
N ASN A 5 23.60 8.97 4.01
CA ASN A 5 22.84 9.24 2.80
C ASN A 5 23.65 8.72 1.61
N ALA A 6 23.57 7.42 1.34
CA ALA A 6 23.82 6.93 0.00
C ALA A 6 22.67 7.46 -0.86
N HIS A 7 23.01 8.44 -1.70
CA HIS A 7 22.10 8.98 -2.69
C HIS A 7 21.95 7.93 -3.78
N LEU A 8 20.71 7.58 -4.11
CA LEU A 8 20.39 6.85 -5.33
C LEU A 8 21.16 7.44 -6.51
N PRO A 9 21.84 6.62 -7.33
CA PRO A 9 22.45 7.08 -8.55
C PRO A 9 21.42 7.86 -9.37
N GLN A 10 21.84 9.03 -9.86
CA GLN A 10 20.95 9.98 -10.54
C GLN A 10 20.17 9.33 -11.69
N GLU A 11 20.78 8.36 -12.39
CA GLU A 11 20.14 7.61 -13.47
C GLU A 11 19.01 6.68 -12.98
N ALA A 12 19.21 5.97 -11.87
CA ALA A 12 18.20 5.09 -11.28
C ALA A 12 17.01 5.91 -10.77
N PHE A 13 17.30 7.02 -10.08
CA PHE A 13 16.27 7.95 -9.62
C PHE A 13 15.48 8.56 -10.80
N LYS A 14 16.18 9.02 -11.85
CA LYS A 14 15.54 9.56 -13.06
C LYS A 14 14.68 8.50 -13.76
N SER A 15 15.13 7.25 -13.78
CA SER A 15 14.37 6.14 -14.34
C SER A 15 13.09 5.87 -13.54
N LEU A 16 13.14 5.90 -12.20
CA LEU A 16 11.94 5.80 -11.38
C LEU A 16 10.99 7.00 -11.56
N GLU A 17 11.50 8.23 -11.62
CA GLU A 17 10.67 9.43 -11.86
C GLU A 17 9.95 9.37 -13.23
N SER A 18 10.53 8.67 -14.20
CA SER A 18 9.86 8.38 -15.48
C SER A 18 8.64 7.46 -15.35
N LEU A 19 8.33 6.90 -14.17
CA LEU A 19 7.06 6.22 -13.94
C LEU A 19 5.88 7.21 -13.86
N ARG A 20 6.15 8.50 -13.69
CA ARG A 20 5.13 9.57 -13.66
C ARG A 20 4.86 10.17 -15.03
N THR A 21 5.71 9.90 -16.02
CA THR A 21 5.62 10.48 -17.37
C THR A 21 5.89 9.34 -18.34
N GLU A 22 5.03 9.05 -19.31
CA GLU A 22 5.14 7.83 -20.16
C GLU A 22 6.42 7.71 -21.03
N ALA A 23 7.43 8.53 -20.79
CA ALA A 23 8.69 8.69 -21.49
C ALA A 23 9.54 7.41 -21.60
N THR A 24 9.57 6.53 -20.59
CA THR A 24 10.45 5.34 -20.60
C THR A 24 9.67 4.06 -20.35
N PRO A 25 9.70 3.06 -21.26
CA PRO A 25 8.96 1.80 -21.10
C PRO A 25 9.17 1.15 -19.73
N VAL A 26 8.09 0.61 -19.14
CA VAL A 26 8.12 0.03 -17.78
C VAL A 26 9.18 -1.08 -17.64
N VAL A 27 9.37 -1.90 -18.66
CA VAL A 27 10.40 -2.96 -18.68
C VAL A 27 11.83 -2.41 -18.60
N GLU A 28 12.08 -1.23 -19.20
CA GLU A 28 13.37 -0.56 -19.11
C GLU A 28 13.58 0.04 -17.72
N VAL A 29 12.53 0.58 -17.10
CA VAL A 29 12.58 1.05 -15.71
C VAL A 29 12.84 -0.10 -14.74
N ALA A 30 12.16 -1.24 -14.89
CA ALA A 30 12.38 -2.45 -14.08
C ALA A 30 13.82 -2.97 -14.23
N SER A 31 14.34 -2.98 -15.46
CA SER A 31 15.73 -3.39 -15.74
C SER A 31 16.74 -2.43 -15.11
N SER A 32 16.52 -1.12 -15.22
CA SER A 32 17.36 -0.07 -14.63
C SER A 32 17.38 -0.16 -13.10
N PHE A 33 16.21 -0.30 -12.48
CA PHE A 33 16.08 -0.50 -11.03
C PHE A 33 16.78 -1.79 -10.58
N SER A 34 16.58 -2.89 -11.32
CA SER A 34 17.24 -4.16 -11.02
C SER A 34 18.77 -4.06 -11.09
N LYS A 35 19.29 -3.33 -12.08
CA LYS A 35 20.73 -3.08 -12.21
C LYS A 35 21.23 -2.24 -11.05
N PHE A 36 20.51 -1.18 -10.68
CA PHE A 36 20.85 -0.35 -9.53
C PHE A 36 20.99 -1.17 -8.25
N VAL A 37 20.05 -2.06 -7.96
CA VAL A 37 20.05 -2.87 -6.72
C VAL A 37 21.13 -3.95 -6.70
N THR A 38 21.65 -4.37 -7.86
CA THR A 38 22.66 -5.44 -7.96
C THR A 38 24.10 -4.93 -8.15
N SER A 39 24.33 -3.70 -8.61
CA SER A 39 25.67 -3.09 -8.88
C SER A 39 26.52 -2.70 -7.64
N PRO A 40 27.74 -3.21 -7.40
CA PRO A 40 28.60 -2.84 -6.25
C PRO A 40 28.84 -1.31 -6.08
N PRO A 41 29.32 -0.81 -4.92
CA PRO A 41 29.90 -1.54 -3.78
C PRO A 41 28.99 -1.74 -2.57
N SER A 42 27.83 -1.07 -2.47
CA SER A 42 26.92 -1.20 -1.33
C SER A 42 26.26 -2.59 -1.29
N GLY A 43 25.73 -3.02 -0.15
CA GLY A 43 24.94 -4.26 -0.07
C GLY A 43 23.67 -4.19 -0.93
N VAL A 44 23.11 -5.35 -1.29
CA VAL A 44 21.80 -5.44 -1.94
C VAL A 44 20.70 -4.88 -1.04
N ASP A 45 20.78 -5.15 0.27
CA ASP A 45 19.80 -4.68 1.26
C ASP A 45 19.74 -3.14 1.37
N ASP A 46 20.90 -2.48 1.44
CA ASP A 46 20.97 -1.01 1.49
C ASP A 46 20.31 -0.37 0.25
N ARG A 47 20.55 -0.95 -0.92
CA ARG A 47 20.03 -0.42 -2.18
C ARG A 47 18.57 -0.77 -2.42
N LEU A 48 18.11 -1.92 -1.93
CA LEU A 48 16.67 -2.19 -1.83
C LEU A 48 16.00 -1.12 -0.97
N TRP A 49 16.55 -0.83 0.21
CA TRP A 49 16.01 0.20 1.11
C TRP A 49 15.92 1.56 0.45
N GLU A 50 17.02 2.05 -0.13
CA GLU A 50 17.07 3.33 -0.84
C GLU A 50 16.09 3.36 -2.03
N GLY A 51 16.12 2.32 -2.86
CA GLY A 51 15.28 2.21 -4.04
C GLY A 51 13.80 2.22 -3.72
N TRP A 52 13.38 1.51 -2.68
CA TRP A 52 11.99 1.49 -2.24
C TRP A 52 11.54 2.80 -1.61
N ASN A 53 12.38 3.47 -0.83
CA ASN A 53 12.04 4.78 -0.28
C ASN A 53 11.78 5.80 -1.41
N ALA A 54 12.67 5.88 -2.41
CA ALA A 54 12.43 6.78 -3.54
C ALA A 54 11.23 6.37 -4.41
N PHE A 55 10.99 5.07 -4.58
CA PHE A 55 9.78 4.61 -5.25
C PHE A 55 8.52 5.06 -4.52
N PHE A 56 8.47 4.94 -3.18
CA PHE A 56 7.32 5.39 -2.40
C PHE A 56 7.19 6.91 -2.30
N ASP A 57 8.29 7.67 -2.39
CA ASP A 57 8.25 9.13 -2.56
C ASP A 57 7.57 9.51 -3.88
N ILE A 58 7.84 8.77 -4.95
CA ILE A 58 7.21 8.95 -6.26
C ILE A 58 5.72 8.56 -6.20
N VAL A 59 5.40 7.44 -5.55
CA VAL A 59 4.01 7.03 -5.30
C VAL A 59 3.26 8.14 -4.56
N GLY A 60 3.83 8.69 -3.48
CA GLY A 60 3.22 9.78 -2.72
C GLY A 60 2.96 11.06 -3.53
N LYS A 61 3.71 11.28 -4.61
CA LYS A 61 3.56 12.43 -5.53
C LYS A 61 2.72 12.12 -6.77
N THR A 62 2.12 10.93 -6.86
CA THR A 62 1.36 10.48 -8.03
C THR A 62 -0.11 10.29 -7.67
N PRO A 63 -1.03 11.10 -8.23
CA PRO A 63 -2.46 10.99 -7.97
C PRO A 63 -3.01 9.59 -8.26
N PRO A 64 -4.03 9.10 -7.53
CA PRO A 64 -4.50 7.71 -7.62
C PRO A 64 -4.92 7.25 -9.03
N GLU A 65 -5.46 8.16 -9.84
CA GLU A 65 -5.85 7.96 -11.23
C GLU A 65 -4.68 7.63 -12.16
N ASP A 66 -3.47 8.12 -11.84
CA ASP A 66 -2.27 8.02 -12.69
C ASP A 66 -1.31 6.90 -12.24
N GLN A 67 -1.67 6.12 -11.21
CA GLN A 67 -0.78 5.14 -10.59
C GLN A 67 -0.65 3.81 -11.35
N GLN A 68 -1.38 3.59 -12.44
CA GLN A 68 -1.36 2.29 -13.14
C GLN A 68 0.06 1.90 -13.56
N ARG A 69 0.86 2.86 -14.02
CA ARG A 69 2.24 2.60 -14.43
C ARG A 69 3.16 2.17 -13.27
N LEU A 70 2.90 2.65 -12.06
CA LEU A 70 3.63 2.24 -10.85
C LEU A 70 3.29 0.79 -10.47
N VAL A 71 2.02 0.40 -10.64
CA VAL A 71 1.57 -0.99 -10.42
C VAL A 71 2.21 -1.91 -11.47
N ASP A 72 2.15 -1.52 -12.73
CA ASP A 72 2.74 -2.28 -13.84
C ASP A 72 4.25 -2.47 -13.64
N PHE A 73 4.94 -1.47 -13.08
CA PHE A 73 6.35 -1.57 -12.73
C PHE A 73 6.63 -2.69 -11.73
N LEU A 74 5.89 -2.82 -10.63
CA LEU A 74 6.10 -3.92 -9.69
C LEU A 74 5.73 -5.29 -10.29
N VAL A 75 4.67 -5.34 -11.10
CA VAL A 75 4.28 -6.56 -11.84
C VAL A 75 5.39 -6.99 -12.78
N GLU A 76 6.01 -6.05 -13.51
CA GLU A 76 7.10 -6.34 -14.44
C GLU A 76 8.40 -6.69 -13.72
N LEU A 77 8.68 -6.03 -12.59
CA LEU A 77 9.84 -6.33 -11.77
C LEU A 77 9.77 -7.78 -11.24
N ARG A 78 8.61 -8.27 -10.78
CA ARG A 78 8.43 -9.68 -10.37
C ARG A 78 8.68 -10.70 -11.49
N LYS A 79 8.60 -10.29 -12.75
CA LYS A 79 8.94 -11.13 -13.92
C LYS A 79 10.43 -11.06 -14.28
N THR A 80 11.14 -10.07 -13.77
CA THR A 80 12.56 -9.84 -14.07
C THR A 80 13.45 -10.79 -13.27
N THR A 81 14.42 -11.43 -13.94
CA THR A 81 15.50 -12.16 -13.26
C THR A 81 16.66 -11.21 -13.00
N ALA A 82 16.92 -10.90 -11.72
CA ALA A 82 18.05 -10.08 -11.33
C ALA A 82 19.38 -10.78 -11.63
N LYS A 83 20.33 -10.06 -12.23
CA LYS A 83 21.68 -10.58 -12.52
C LYS A 83 22.74 -9.60 -12.01
N ASP A 84 23.85 -10.13 -11.50
CA ASP A 84 25.03 -9.35 -11.12
C ASP A 84 25.89 -8.98 -12.36
N GLU A 85 27.01 -8.29 -12.13
CA GLU A 85 27.93 -7.87 -13.21
C GLU A 85 28.53 -9.06 -13.97
N GLU A 86 28.64 -10.23 -13.32
CA GLU A 86 29.09 -11.48 -13.94
C GLU A 86 27.95 -12.26 -14.63
N GLY A 87 26.72 -11.74 -14.61
CA GLY A 87 25.54 -12.35 -15.23
C GLY A 87 24.93 -13.50 -14.43
N ARG A 88 25.36 -13.70 -13.17
CA ARG A 88 24.82 -14.73 -12.27
C ARG A 88 23.50 -14.24 -11.68
N VAL A 89 22.56 -15.16 -11.48
CA VAL A 89 21.27 -14.84 -10.88
C VAL A 89 21.46 -14.42 -9.42
N VAL A 90 21.00 -13.22 -9.09
CA VAL A 90 21.00 -12.72 -7.72
C VAL A 90 19.82 -13.31 -6.97
N ARG A 91 20.11 -13.89 -5.81
CA ARG A 91 19.14 -14.47 -4.89
C ARG A 91 19.11 -13.66 -3.61
N HIS A 92 17.94 -13.61 -2.99
CA HIS A 92 17.74 -13.02 -1.67
C HIS A 92 16.98 -14.06 -0.83
N ASP A 93 17.53 -14.38 0.33
CA ASP A 93 17.16 -15.58 1.10
C ASP A 93 17.12 -16.85 0.22
N ASP A 94 15.99 -17.57 0.22
CA ASP A 94 15.81 -18.83 -0.52
C ASP A 94 15.31 -18.62 -1.98
N GLY A 95 15.02 -17.38 -2.37
CA GLY A 95 14.31 -17.02 -3.60
C GLY A 95 15.14 -16.27 -4.65
N GLU A 96 14.55 -16.09 -5.84
CA GLU A 96 15.05 -15.09 -6.80
C GLU A 96 14.66 -13.69 -6.32
N LEU A 97 15.59 -12.74 -6.40
CA LEU A 97 15.48 -11.41 -5.78
C LEU A 97 14.10 -10.76 -5.95
N TRP A 98 13.55 -10.71 -7.17
CA TRP A 98 12.32 -9.95 -7.42
C TRP A 98 11.01 -10.71 -7.21
N LYS A 99 11.05 -12.01 -6.93
CA LYS A 99 9.80 -12.79 -6.76
C LYS A 99 8.99 -12.36 -5.55
N ASP A 100 9.70 -12.08 -4.46
CA ASP A 100 9.13 -11.77 -3.15
C ASP A 100 9.26 -10.29 -2.77
N LEU A 101 9.81 -9.46 -3.66
CA LEU A 101 10.00 -8.00 -3.47
C LEU A 101 10.58 -7.67 -2.07
N PRO A 102 11.78 -8.17 -1.76
CA PRO A 102 12.38 -8.02 -0.44
C PRO A 102 12.52 -6.55 -0.06
N ALA A 103 12.41 -6.24 1.23
CA ALA A 103 12.37 -4.89 1.80
C ALA A 103 11.14 -4.03 1.43
N LEU A 104 10.35 -4.33 0.38
CA LEU A 104 9.22 -3.47 -0.03
C LEU A 104 8.17 -3.35 1.08
N GLY A 105 7.76 -4.48 1.67
CA GLY A 105 6.78 -4.50 2.75
C GLY A 105 7.26 -3.79 4.02
N TRP A 106 8.57 -3.74 4.25
CA TRP A 106 9.16 -3.02 5.38
C TRP A 106 9.04 -1.51 5.21
N VAL A 107 9.35 -1.00 4.01
CA VAL A 107 9.15 0.44 3.71
C VAL A 107 7.67 0.79 3.73
N ALA A 108 6.79 -0.06 3.16
CA ALA A 108 5.35 0.14 3.24
C ALA A 108 4.83 0.22 4.69
N ARG A 109 5.41 -0.58 5.59
CA ARG A 109 5.09 -0.54 7.03
C ARG A 109 5.53 0.77 7.69
N GLU A 110 6.69 1.32 7.32
CA GLU A 110 7.14 2.60 7.88
C GLU A 110 6.21 3.75 7.51
N LEU A 111 5.75 3.78 6.26
CA LEU A 111 4.76 4.75 5.78
C LEU A 111 3.43 4.63 6.55
N TRP A 112 3.05 3.40 6.92
CA TRP A 112 1.85 3.15 7.69
C TRP A 112 1.93 3.58 9.17
N ASN A 113 3.08 4.06 9.65
CA ASN A 113 3.17 4.68 10.97
C ASN A 113 2.62 6.12 11.00
N PHE A 114 2.17 6.66 9.86
CA PHE A 114 1.49 7.95 9.79
C PHE A 114 0.18 7.95 10.59
N ASP A 115 0.01 8.93 11.48
CA ASP A 115 -1.24 9.12 12.21
C ASP A 115 -2.20 9.96 11.38
N ILE A 116 -3.18 9.29 10.75
CA ILE A 116 -4.22 9.93 9.95
C ILE A 116 -5.08 10.93 10.74
N HIS A 117 -5.05 10.86 12.07
CA HIS A 117 -5.78 11.74 12.97
C HIS A 117 -4.92 12.88 13.52
N ASP A 118 -3.62 12.95 13.20
CA ASP A 118 -2.76 14.03 13.68
C ASP A 118 -3.28 15.38 13.17
N PRO A 119 -3.73 16.31 14.03
CA PRO A 119 -4.22 17.61 13.61
C PRO A 119 -3.11 18.51 13.05
N ALA A 120 -1.84 18.22 13.34
CA ALA A 120 -0.68 18.95 12.83
C ALA A 120 -0.22 18.48 11.46
N ALA A 121 -0.69 17.32 10.97
CA ALA A 121 -0.31 16.81 9.66
C ALA A 121 -0.74 17.77 8.54
N SER A 122 0.24 18.15 7.72
CA SER A 122 0.06 19.04 6.58
C SER A 122 -0.81 18.42 5.49
N SER A 123 -1.33 19.26 4.59
CA SER A 123 -2.08 18.77 3.42
C SER A 123 -1.22 17.87 2.54
N ASP A 124 0.06 18.19 2.37
CA ASP A 124 0.97 17.41 1.52
C ASP A 124 1.25 16.03 2.09
N GLU A 125 1.44 15.92 3.42
CA GLU A 125 1.61 14.64 4.11
C GLU A 125 0.35 13.77 3.98
N ARG A 126 -0.84 14.36 4.16
CA ARG A 126 -2.12 13.65 3.98
C ARG A 126 -2.30 13.18 2.54
N THR A 127 -2.05 14.05 1.56
CA THR A 127 -2.12 13.69 0.13
C THR A 127 -1.13 12.58 -0.22
N ALA A 128 0.10 12.63 0.30
CA ALA A 128 1.09 11.58 0.07
C ALA A 128 0.62 10.24 0.65
N PHE A 129 0.09 10.24 1.87
CA PHE A 129 -0.43 9.04 2.52
C PHE A 129 -1.65 8.45 1.79
N ASP A 130 -2.56 9.29 1.30
CA ASP A 130 -3.70 8.87 0.48
C ASP A 130 -3.24 8.25 -0.84
N ASN A 131 -2.30 8.88 -1.53
CA ASN A 131 -1.71 8.33 -2.75
C ASN A 131 -1.04 6.96 -2.50
N GLN A 132 -0.26 6.83 -1.43
CA GLN A 132 0.37 5.57 -1.03
C GLN A 132 -0.66 4.49 -0.67
N SER A 133 -1.74 4.87 0.02
CA SER A 133 -2.83 3.97 0.37
C SER A 133 -3.57 3.45 -0.85
N ALA A 134 -3.88 4.33 -1.82
CA ALA A 134 -4.49 3.94 -3.09
C ALA A 134 -3.59 2.97 -3.86
N PHE A 135 -2.28 3.22 -3.89
CA PHE A 135 -1.32 2.34 -4.54
C PHE A 135 -1.29 0.94 -3.90
N LEU A 136 -1.17 0.85 -2.57
CA LEU A 136 -1.17 -0.43 -1.86
C LEU A 136 -2.51 -1.18 -1.99
N ALA A 137 -3.63 -0.45 -2.08
CA ALA A 137 -4.94 -1.03 -2.37
C ALA A 137 -4.98 -1.67 -3.78
N ARG A 138 -4.39 -1.01 -4.78
CA ARG A 138 -4.25 -1.58 -6.15
C ARG A 138 -3.38 -2.83 -6.17
N LEU A 139 -2.28 -2.87 -5.41
CA LEU A 139 -1.48 -4.09 -5.26
C LEU A 139 -2.31 -5.22 -4.63
N THR A 140 -3.03 -4.90 -3.55
CA THR A 140 -3.90 -5.87 -2.86
C THR A 140 -4.94 -6.47 -3.80
N ALA A 141 -5.48 -5.70 -4.75
CA ALA A 141 -6.40 -6.20 -5.77
C ALA A 141 -5.77 -7.23 -6.73
N LEU A 142 -4.45 -7.22 -6.89
CA LEU A 142 -3.69 -8.17 -7.71
C LEU A 142 -3.12 -9.35 -6.90
N ALA A 143 -3.24 -9.32 -5.57
CA ALA A 143 -2.66 -10.32 -4.70
C ALA A 143 -3.38 -11.67 -4.85
N LYS A 144 -2.61 -12.75 -4.70
CA LYS A 144 -3.16 -14.11 -4.54
C LYS A 144 -3.64 -14.28 -3.10
N LEU A 145 -4.91 -13.98 -2.84
CA LEU A 145 -5.45 -13.89 -1.48
C LEU A 145 -5.48 -15.22 -0.70
N ASP A 146 -5.31 -16.34 -1.39
CA ASP A 146 -5.11 -17.69 -0.82
C ASP A 146 -3.67 -17.94 -0.35
N ASP A 147 -2.72 -17.11 -0.80
CA ASP A 147 -1.34 -17.10 -0.33
C ASP A 147 -1.10 -15.91 0.61
N PRO A 148 -1.06 -16.10 1.94
CA PRO A 148 -0.84 -15.02 2.89
C PRO A 148 0.57 -14.42 2.82
N ARG A 149 1.46 -14.97 1.99
CA ARG A 149 2.82 -14.47 1.74
C ARG A 149 2.97 -13.77 0.39
N ASP A 150 1.91 -13.61 -0.40
CA ASP A 150 2.04 -12.88 -1.66
C ASP A 150 2.47 -11.44 -1.36
N PRO A 151 3.57 -10.94 -1.98
CA PRO A 151 4.15 -9.64 -1.66
C PRO A 151 3.27 -8.43 -2.04
N PHE A 152 2.13 -8.68 -2.69
CA PHE A 152 1.11 -7.67 -2.98
C PHE A 152 -0.04 -7.65 -1.96
N ASP A 153 -0.11 -8.59 -1.01
CA ASP A 153 -1.19 -8.61 -0.01
C ASP A 153 -0.94 -7.58 1.10
N TYR A 154 -1.47 -6.37 0.89
CA TYR A 154 -1.49 -5.29 1.88
C TYR A 154 -2.86 -5.15 2.56
N SER A 155 -3.69 -6.21 2.53
CA SER A 155 -5.06 -6.16 3.06
C SER A 155 -5.13 -5.76 4.54
N LEU A 156 -4.09 -6.04 5.33
CA LEU A 156 -4.01 -5.60 6.72
C LEU A 156 -4.11 -4.07 6.86
N TYR A 157 -3.54 -3.31 5.93
CA TYR A 157 -3.59 -1.86 5.94
C TYR A 157 -4.98 -1.35 5.57
N GLY A 158 -5.65 -1.99 4.61
CA GLY A 158 -7.06 -1.72 4.33
C GLY A 158 -7.97 -2.00 5.53
N LEU A 159 -7.71 -3.07 6.28
CA LEU A 159 -8.41 -3.36 7.52
C LEU A 159 -8.23 -2.23 8.54
N TRP A 160 -7.00 -1.74 8.71
CA TRP A 160 -6.70 -0.67 9.65
C TRP A 160 -7.30 0.67 9.22
N ALA A 161 -7.29 1.01 7.93
CA ALA A 161 -7.93 2.21 7.40
C ALA A 161 -9.44 2.22 7.71
N LEU A 162 -10.13 1.10 7.45
CA LEU A 162 -11.56 0.95 7.74
C LEU A 162 -11.84 1.00 9.25
N ARG A 163 -10.96 0.41 10.08
CA ARG A 163 -11.05 0.48 11.54
C ARG A 163 -10.92 1.93 12.05
N SER A 164 -9.92 2.67 11.59
CA SER A 164 -9.70 4.08 11.97
C SER A 164 -10.86 4.99 11.53
N ALA A 165 -11.51 4.68 10.41
CA ALA A 165 -12.67 5.44 9.94
C ALA A 165 -13.95 5.17 10.74
N PHE A 166 -14.23 3.90 11.10
CA PHE A 166 -15.58 3.52 11.55
C PHE A 166 -15.66 2.77 12.88
N GLU A 167 -14.55 2.25 13.40
CA GLU A 167 -14.56 1.44 14.63
C GLU A 167 -13.85 2.13 15.81
N GLU A 168 -13.16 3.24 15.57
CA GLU A 168 -12.45 4.01 16.60
C GLU A 168 -13.29 5.23 17.02
N SER A 169 -13.48 5.38 18.33
CA SER A 169 -14.16 6.49 18.97
C SER A 169 -13.25 7.70 18.89
N GLN A 170 -13.64 8.72 18.14
CA GLN A 170 -12.91 9.98 18.10
C GLN A 170 -13.46 10.93 19.16
N ALA A 171 -12.59 11.74 19.76
CA ALA A 171 -12.98 12.71 20.79
C ALA A 171 -13.91 13.80 20.22
N GLU A 172 -13.91 14.01 18.91
CA GLU A 172 -14.80 14.91 18.20
C GLU A 172 -15.31 14.19 16.94
N ASP A 173 -16.63 14.19 16.79
CA ASP A 173 -17.44 13.49 15.80
C ASP A 173 -17.16 14.01 14.38
N ILE A 174 -16.54 13.19 13.51
CA ILE A 174 -16.06 13.66 12.19
C ILE A 174 -16.84 13.02 11.05
N GLY A 175 -17.93 13.69 10.67
CA GLY A 175 -18.52 13.53 9.35
C GLY A 175 -17.59 13.91 8.19
N GLY A 176 -16.48 14.62 8.40
CA GLY A 176 -15.55 15.10 7.35
C GLY A 176 -14.16 14.45 7.31
N SER A 177 -13.96 13.24 7.84
CA SER A 177 -12.63 12.78 8.30
C SER A 177 -11.64 12.39 7.18
N PRO A 178 -10.36 12.78 7.30
CA PRO A 178 -9.23 12.21 6.53
C PRO A 178 -9.20 10.68 6.54
N ALA A 179 -9.62 10.03 7.64
CA ALA A 179 -9.71 8.57 7.69
C ALA A 179 -10.81 7.99 6.79
N VAL A 180 -11.94 8.69 6.63
CA VAL A 180 -13.01 8.28 5.71
C VAL A 180 -12.56 8.42 4.26
N VAL A 181 -11.82 9.49 3.94
CA VAL A 181 -11.19 9.65 2.61
C VAL A 181 -10.23 8.50 2.33
N ASN A 182 -9.31 8.22 3.26
CA ASN A 182 -8.34 7.14 3.12
C ASN A 182 -9.02 5.76 2.96
N ALA A 183 -10.00 5.45 3.81
CA ALA A 183 -10.77 4.22 3.71
C ALA A 183 -11.54 4.11 2.38
N SER A 184 -12.02 5.24 1.82
CA SER A 184 -12.67 5.26 0.51
C SER A 184 -11.73 4.77 -0.60
N LEU A 185 -10.45 5.13 -0.54
CA LEU A 185 -9.44 4.71 -1.52
C LEU A 185 -9.23 3.18 -1.49
N TRP A 186 -9.21 2.58 -0.29
CA TRP A 186 -9.12 1.13 -0.13
C TRP A 186 -10.31 0.39 -0.75
N ILE A 187 -11.52 0.91 -0.59
CA ILE A 187 -12.70 0.31 -1.23
C ILE A 187 -12.72 0.57 -2.74
N GLN A 188 -12.31 1.75 -3.17
CA GLN A 188 -12.27 2.12 -4.58
C GLN A 188 -11.34 1.19 -5.37
N TYR A 189 -10.11 0.98 -4.87
CA TYR A 189 -9.08 0.28 -5.61
C TYR A 189 -8.86 -1.18 -5.19
N GLY A 190 -9.21 -1.55 -3.95
CA GLY A 190 -9.05 -2.89 -3.40
C GLY A 190 -10.36 -3.54 -2.92
N GLY A 191 -11.52 -2.90 -3.12
CA GLY A 191 -12.79 -3.32 -2.50
C GLY A 191 -13.22 -4.75 -2.81
N GLU A 192 -13.01 -5.25 -4.04
CA GLU A 192 -13.33 -6.63 -4.41
C GLU A 192 -12.50 -7.65 -3.61
N ALA A 193 -11.19 -7.39 -3.46
CA ALA A 193 -10.32 -8.21 -2.64
C ALA A 193 -10.76 -8.19 -1.17
N LEU A 194 -11.00 -7.00 -0.60
CA LEU A 194 -11.44 -6.87 0.80
C LEU A 194 -12.82 -7.51 1.05
N LYS A 195 -13.74 -7.42 0.10
CA LYS A 195 -15.05 -8.08 0.15
C LYS A 195 -14.89 -9.59 0.16
N LYS A 196 -14.05 -10.13 -0.73
CA LYS A 196 -13.72 -11.56 -0.77
C LYS A 196 -13.14 -12.04 0.56
N LEU A 197 -12.16 -11.33 1.11
CA LEU A 197 -11.57 -11.65 2.42
C LEU A 197 -12.61 -11.65 3.56
N SER A 198 -13.61 -10.76 3.48
CA SER A 198 -14.71 -10.70 4.44
C SER A 198 -15.64 -11.91 4.34
N GLY A 199 -15.98 -12.33 3.12
CA GLY A 199 -16.76 -13.56 2.90
C GLY A 199 -16.01 -14.83 3.29
N ASP A 200 -14.68 -14.84 3.08
CA ASP A 200 -13.80 -15.95 3.50
C ASP A 200 -13.50 -15.93 5.02
N GLN A 201 -13.97 -14.90 5.74
CA GLN A 201 -13.72 -14.68 7.17
C GLN A 201 -12.23 -14.71 7.56
N ARG A 202 -11.37 -14.09 6.73
CA ARG A 202 -9.92 -14.15 6.94
C ARG A 202 -9.52 -13.52 8.27
N ALA A 203 -8.91 -14.33 9.14
CA ALA A 203 -8.26 -13.86 10.35
C ALA A 203 -6.87 -13.29 10.05
N MET A 204 -6.47 -12.29 10.82
CA MET A 204 -5.13 -11.73 10.84
C MET A 204 -4.33 -12.33 11.99
N GLU A 205 -3.01 -12.29 11.86
CA GLU A 205 -2.12 -12.78 12.89
C GLU A 205 -2.17 -11.93 14.17
N GLY A 206 -2.15 -12.62 15.31
CA GLY A 206 -2.14 -12.00 16.62
C GLY A 206 -3.28 -11.00 16.84
N ASN A 207 -2.95 -9.82 17.34
CA ASN A 207 -3.91 -8.76 17.64
C ASN A 207 -4.13 -7.77 16.49
N SER A 208 -3.48 -7.98 15.34
CA SER A 208 -3.53 -7.04 14.21
C SER A 208 -4.93 -6.91 13.64
N GLY A 209 -5.75 -7.95 13.73
CA GLY A 209 -7.13 -7.97 13.24
C GLY A 209 -8.21 -7.63 14.26
N ARG A 210 -7.86 -7.23 15.49
CA ARG A 210 -8.86 -6.94 16.53
C ARG A 210 -9.82 -5.83 16.13
N ALA A 211 -11.02 -5.86 16.70
CA ALA A 211 -12.02 -4.80 16.57
C ALA A 211 -11.49 -3.46 17.15
N GLY A 212 -11.97 -2.35 16.60
CA GLY A 212 -11.75 -1.02 17.17
C GLY A 212 -12.51 -0.81 18.48
N ASN A 213 -12.21 0.28 19.20
CA ASN A 213 -12.71 0.48 20.56
C ASN A 213 -14.25 0.60 20.66
N ARG A 214 -14.94 1.05 19.60
CA ARG A 214 -16.42 1.13 19.53
C ARG A 214 -17.09 -0.25 19.52
N PHE A 215 -16.32 -1.28 19.18
CA PHE A 215 -16.76 -2.66 19.01
C PHE A 215 -15.85 -3.61 19.79
N SER A 216 -15.26 -3.15 20.90
CA SER A 216 -14.26 -3.91 21.68
C SER A 216 -14.76 -5.25 22.23
N GLU A 217 -16.08 -5.40 22.36
CA GLU A 217 -16.76 -6.63 22.76
C GLU A 217 -16.90 -7.65 21.61
N LYS A 218 -16.72 -7.24 20.36
CA LYS A 218 -16.82 -8.12 19.20
C LYS A 218 -15.58 -9.01 19.12
N PRO A 219 -15.73 -10.34 18.92
CA PRO A 219 -14.61 -11.28 18.87
C PRO A 219 -13.88 -11.29 17.52
N TRP A 220 -13.94 -10.21 16.75
CA TRP A 220 -13.39 -10.15 15.40
C TRP A 220 -11.87 -10.29 15.42
N LYS A 221 -11.36 -11.13 14.51
CA LYS A 221 -9.92 -11.40 14.33
C LYS A 221 -9.37 -10.92 12.99
N GLY A 222 -10.16 -10.20 12.19
CA GLY A 222 -9.80 -9.80 10.84
C GLY A 222 -11.04 -9.38 10.06
N PHE A 223 -11.11 -9.81 8.81
CA PHE A 223 -12.25 -9.58 7.92
C PHE A 223 -13.38 -10.57 8.23
N ASN A 224 -14.62 -10.07 8.20
CA ASN A 224 -15.83 -10.89 8.29
C ASN A 224 -17.04 -10.08 7.79
N ASP A 225 -18.15 -10.76 7.51
CA ASP A 225 -19.35 -10.13 6.96
C ASP A 225 -20.00 -9.11 7.90
N GLU A 226 -20.05 -9.38 9.20
CA GLU A 226 -20.63 -8.45 10.18
C GLU A 226 -19.86 -7.13 10.20
N ARG A 227 -18.53 -7.22 10.21
CA ARG A 227 -17.62 -6.08 10.18
C ARG A 227 -17.71 -5.31 8.86
N TRP A 228 -17.87 -6.02 7.74
CA TRP A 228 -18.12 -5.40 6.43
C TRP A 228 -19.40 -4.54 6.44
N GLN A 229 -20.49 -5.04 7.06
CA GLN A 229 -21.73 -4.27 7.17
C GLN A 229 -21.54 -2.99 8.00
N VAL A 230 -20.78 -3.07 9.10
CA VAL A 230 -20.44 -1.88 9.90
C VAL A 230 -19.74 -0.82 9.05
N TRP A 231 -18.74 -1.19 8.25
CA TRP A 231 -18.06 -0.24 7.38
C TRP A 231 -18.98 0.31 6.29
N GLN A 232 -19.82 -0.53 5.69
CA GLN A 232 -20.77 -0.09 4.69
C GLN A 232 -21.73 0.97 5.26
N THR A 233 -22.33 0.70 6.44
CA THR A 233 -23.18 1.68 7.14
C THR A 233 -22.41 2.95 7.48
N GLY A 234 -21.16 2.84 7.92
CA GLY A 234 -20.31 4.00 8.21
C GLY A 234 -20.12 4.92 7.00
N PHE A 235 -19.88 4.37 5.80
CA PHE A 235 -19.83 5.17 4.58
C PHE A 235 -21.18 5.78 4.18
N GLU A 236 -22.29 5.07 4.42
CA GLU A 236 -23.64 5.59 4.18
C GLU A 236 -23.96 6.80 5.07
N GLU A 237 -23.58 6.73 6.34
CA GLU A 237 -23.72 7.84 7.30
C GLU A 237 -22.81 9.02 6.94
N ALA A 238 -21.60 8.76 6.46
CA ALA A 238 -20.66 9.81 6.04
C ALA A 238 -20.98 10.43 4.67
N ALA A 239 -21.94 9.89 3.89
CA ALA A 239 -22.20 10.32 2.51
C ALA A 239 -22.76 11.75 2.35
N SER A 240 -23.25 12.36 3.43
CA SER A 240 -23.72 13.76 3.44
C SER A 240 -22.60 14.78 3.65
N VAL A 241 -21.41 14.34 4.03
CA VAL A 241 -20.35 15.17 4.62
C VAL A 241 -18.96 14.89 4.01
N VAL A 242 -18.70 13.67 3.53
CA VAL A 242 -17.55 13.33 2.68
C VAL A 242 -18.05 12.90 1.29
N ASP A 243 -17.61 13.60 0.24
CA ASP A 243 -18.03 13.29 -1.14
C ASP A 243 -17.62 11.88 -1.59
N SER A 244 -16.40 11.44 -1.25
CA SER A 244 -15.92 10.10 -1.59
C SER A 244 -16.69 8.99 -0.88
N ALA A 245 -17.25 9.25 0.31
CA ALA A 245 -18.04 8.26 1.05
C ALA A 245 -19.33 7.88 0.32
N ARG A 246 -19.98 8.85 -0.36
CA ARG A 246 -21.19 8.58 -1.14
C ARG A 246 -20.94 7.57 -2.26
N THR A 247 -19.91 7.81 -3.06
CA THR A 247 -19.52 6.91 -4.16
C THR A 247 -19.05 5.56 -3.61
N THR A 248 -18.36 5.57 -2.47
CA THR A 248 -17.88 4.35 -1.80
C THR A 248 -19.02 3.48 -1.30
N ALA A 249 -20.02 4.06 -0.62
CA ALA A 249 -21.20 3.34 -0.17
C ALA A 249 -21.96 2.68 -1.33
N GLN A 250 -22.11 3.39 -2.46
CA GLN A 250 -22.72 2.84 -3.67
C GLN A 250 -21.92 1.66 -4.22
N ARG A 251 -20.58 1.78 -4.26
CA ARG A 251 -19.69 0.70 -4.68
C ARG A 251 -19.81 -0.51 -3.77
N MET A 252 -19.78 -0.34 -2.45
CA MET A 252 -19.88 -1.46 -1.50
C MET A 252 -21.18 -2.24 -1.64
N ARG A 253 -22.29 -1.59 -1.99
CA ARG A 253 -23.57 -2.28 -2.26
C ARG A 253 -23.55 -3.13 -3.53
N ALA A 254 -22.65 -2.82 -4.46
CA ALA A 254 -22.51 -3.54 -5.73
C ALA A 254 -21.49 -4.69 -5.67
N LEU A 255 -20.70 -4.78 -4.59
CA LEU A 255 -19.72 -5.84 -4.33
C LEU A 255 -20.35 -7.03 -3.59
#